data_AF-A0A135YTZ8-F1
#
_entry.id   AF-A0A135YTZ8-F1
#
_cell.length_a   1.000
_cell.length_b   1.000
_cell.length_c   1.000
_cell.angle_alpha   90.00
_cell.angle_beta   90.00
_cell.angle_gamma   90.00
#
_symmetry.space_group_name_H-M   'P 1'
#
loop_
_entity.id
_entity.type
_entity.pdbx_description
1 polymer ?
#
loop_
_entity_poly.entity_id
_entity_poly.type
_entity_poly.pdbx_seq_one_letter_code
_entity_poly.pdbx_strand_id
1 'polypeptide(L)'
;MGCIIGLIIGCACLMLLMEHPRRLSTDIDIIAEPGTDLDKYLDRASEIFPFKDVEEQKRIGKNNIEKKHFKFTYDSPINNRPFYILLDVLFEHNHYSELVQKEIQNDLLLTEPEYVTVSLPSANCMKL
;
A
#
# COMPACT_ATOMS: atom_id res chain seq x y z
N MET A 1 8.57 -16.38 -6.55
CA MET A 1 8.20 -16.56 -5.12
C MET A 1 7.56 -15.25 -4.68
N GLY A 2 6.26 -15.09 -4.97
CA GLY A 2 5.52 -13.87 -4.72
C GLY A 2 5.33 -13.71 -3.21
N CYS A 3 6.16 -12.89 -2.59
CA CYS A 3 5.96 -12.53 -1.20
C CYS A 3 4.76 -11.59 -1.17
N ILE A 4 3.63 -12.06 -0.63
CA ILE A 4 2.49 -11.19 -0.32
C ILE A 4 2.89 -10.48 0.98
N ILE A 5 3.49 -9.30 0.84
CA ILE A 5 4.14 -8.57 1.96
C ILE A 5 3.08 -7.94 2.90
N GLY A 6 1.84 -7.85 2.45
CA GLY A 6 0.75 -7.39 3.29
C GLY A 6 -0.60 -7.42 2.59
N LEU A 7 -1.63 -7.24 3.39
CA LEU A 7 -3.01 -7.09 2.93
C LEU A 7 -3.27 -5.61 2.64
N ILE A 8 -3.60 -5.24 1.40
CA ILE A 8 -3.91 -3.83 1.07
C ILE A 8 -5.34 -3.53 1.53
N ILE A 9 -5.48 -2.42 2.26
CA ILE A 9 -6.75 -1.91 2.79
C ILE A 9 -6.95 -0.45 2.34
N GLY A 10 -7.98 0.22 2.84
CA GLY A 10 -8.21 1.64 2.59
C GLY A 10 -8.61 2.00 1.16
N CYS A 11 -8.32 3.23 0.74
CA CYS A 11 -8.77 3.75 -0.57
C CYS A 11 -8.11 3.03 -1.76
N ALA A 12 -6.83 2.64 -1.61
CA ALA A 12 -6.12 1.87 -2.63
C ALA A 12 -6.77 0.49 -2.88
N CYS A 13 -7.27 -0.17 -1.82
CA CYS A 13 -8.01 -1.42 -1.95
C CYS A 13 -9.27 -1.26 -2.81
N LEU A 14 -10.07 -0.23 -2.55
CA LEU A 14 -11.29 0.03 -3.34
C LEU A 14 -10.96 0.29 -4.82
N MET A 15 -9.89 1.02 -5.10
CA MET A 15 -9.43 1.27 -6.47
C MET A 15 -9.12 -0.03 -7.23
N LEU A 16 -8.56 -1.03 -6.56
CA LEU A 16 -8.22 -2.34 -7.15
C LEU A 16 -9.40 -3.30 -7.26
N LEU A 17 -10.48 -3.08 -6.48
CA LEU A 17 -11.68 -3.90 -6.53
C LEU A 17 -12.68 -3.44 -7.60
N MET A 18 -12.64 -2.17 -7.97
CA MET A 18 -13.50 -1.60 -9.00
C MET A 18 -12.96 -1.88 -10.39
N GLU A 19 -13.86 -2.19 -11.33
CA GLU A 19 -13.52 -2.35 -12.75
C GLU A 19 -13.08 -1.01 -13.38
N HIS A 20 -13.79 0.08 -13.05
CA HIS A 20 -13.49 1.43 -13.52
C HIS A 20 -13.41 2.41 -12.35
N PRO A 21 -12.26 2.51 -11.66
CA PRO A 21 -12.06 3.50 -10.61
C PRO A 21 -12.11 4.92 -11.18
N ARG A 22 -12.78 5.85 -10.48
CA ARG A 22 -12.94 7.25 -10.93
C ARG A 22 -11.87 8.22 -10.43
N ARG A 23 -11.07 7.79 -9.44
CA ARG A 23 -10.01 8.60 -8.83
C ARG A 23 -8.83 7.71 -8.46
N LEU A 24 -7.63 8.24 -8.65
CA LEU A 24 -6.40 7.65 -8.13
C LEU A 24 -6.29 7.93 -6.62
N SER A 25 -5.78 6.95 -5.87
CA SER A 25 -5.36 7.13 -4.47
C SER A 25 -3.85 7.05 -4.39
N THR A 26 -3.23 8.06 -3.79
CA THR A 26 -1.78 8.06 -3.47
C THR A 26 -1.51 7.64 -2.03
N ASP A 27 -2.57 7.40 -1.26
CA ASP A 27 -2.51 6.86 0.10
C ASP A 27 -2.64 5.33 0.00
N ILE A 28 -1.64 4.65 0.56
CA ILE A 28 -1.52 3.20 0.57
C ILE A 28 -1.59 2.74 2.03
N ASP A 29 -2.56 1.89 2.33
CA ASP A 29 -2.70 1.28 3.65
C ASP A 29 -2.43 -0.23 3.52
N ILE A 30 -1.54 -0.77 4.35
CA ILE A 30 -1.25 -2.20 4.40
C ILE A 30 -1.30 -2.74 5.83
N ILE A 31 -1.72 -4.00 5.95
CA ILE A 31 -1.51 -4.80 7.15
C ILE A 31 -0.34 -5.75 6.89
N ALA A 32 0.67 -5.70 7.75
CA ALA A 32 1.81 -6.61 7.74
C ALA A 32 1.78 -7.47 9.00
N GLU A 33 2.23 -8.71 8.88
CA GLU A 33 2.33 -9.61 10.03
C GLU A 33 3.36 -9.06 11.04
N PRO A 34 3.13 -9.20 12.35
CA PRO A 34 4.11 -8.80 13.37
C PRO A 34 5.48 -9.45 13.13
N GLY A 35 6.56 -8.66 13.19
CA GLY A 35 7.92 -9.13 12.91
C GLY A 35 8.33 -9.10 11.43
N THR A 36 7.48 -8.60 10.53
CA THR A 36 7.86 -8.35 9.13
C THR A 36 8.98 -7.31 9.06
N ASP A 37 10.08 -7.66 8.38
CA ASP A 37 11.19 -6.76 8.09
C ASP A 37 10.81 -5.77 6.97
N LEU A 38 10.09 -4.73 7.36
CA LEU A 38 9.59 -3.70 6.44
C LEU A 38 10.73 -2.93 5.77
N ASP A 39 11.81 -2.67 6.49
CA ASP A 39 12.91 -1.79 6.05
C ASP A 39 13.57 -2.37 4.79
N LYS A 40 13.76 -3.70 4.73
CA LYS A 40 14.24 -4.40 3.53
C LYS A 40 13.39 -4.14 2.28
N TYR A 41 12.08 -4.04 2.41
CA TYR A 41 11.18 -3.78 1.28
C TYR A 41 11.21 -2.31 0.87
N LEU A 42 11.30 -1.40 1.84
CA LEU A 42 11.43 0.04 1.59
C LEU A 42 12.75 0.36 0.90
N ASP A 43 13.85 -0.28 1.32
CA ASP A 43 15.16 -0.18 0.67
C ASP A 43 15.05 -0.59 -0.79
N ARG A 44 14.43 -1.74 -1.08
CA ARG A 44 14.23 -2.21 -2.46
C ARG A 44 13.33 -1.28 -3.27
N ALA A 45 12.30 -0.69 -2.65
CA ALA A 45 11.44 0.29 -3.32
C ALA A 45 12.20 1.58 -3.68
N SER A 46 13.12 2.01 -2.82
CA SER A 46 13.96 3.19 -3.06
C SER A 46 14.91 3.05 -4.25
N GLU A 47 15.26 1.80 -4.62
CA GLU A 47 16.08 1.52 -5.81
C GLU A 47 15.30 1.64 -7.13
N ILE A 48 13.97 1.49 -7.07
CA ILE A 48 13.09 1.51 -8.26
C ILE A 48 12.70 2.94 -8.61
N PHE A 49 12.38 3.75 -7.59
CA PHE A 49 11.89 5.11 -7.79
C PHE A 49 12.69 6.11 -6.94
N PRO A 50 13.21 7.21 -7.53
CA PRO A 50 14.07 8.15 -6.84
C PRO A 50 13.24 9.08 -5.95
N PHE A 51 12.85 8.59 -4.78
CA PHE A 51 12.28 9.43 -3.73
C PHE A 51 13.32 10.45 -3.26
N LYS A 52 12.90 11.72 -3.10
CA LYS A 52 13.76 12.80 -2.62
C LYS A 52 13.95 12.78 -1.11
N ASP A 53 12.90 12.39 -0.41
CA ASP A 53 12.85 12.41 1.04
C ASP A 53 11.85 11.38 1.55
N VAL A 54 12.14 10.84 2.73
CA VAL A 54 11.29 9.86 3.42
C VAL A 54 11.18 10.28 4.88
N GLU A 55 9.96 10.63 5.30
CA GLU A 55 9.65 10.89 6.70
C GLU A 55 8.96 9.66 7.30
N GLU A 56 9.52 9.08 8.37
CA GLU A 56 8.91 7.98 9.12
C GLU A 56 8.37 8.49 10.47
N GLN A 57 7.14 8.11 10.80
CA GLN A 57 6.56 8.26 12.13
C GLN A 57 6.14 6.90 12.69
N LYS A 58 6.86 6.45 13.73
CA LYS A 58 6.49 5.26 14.51
C LYS A 58 5.52 5.65 15.61
N ARG A 59 4.40 4.92 15.72
CA ARG A 59 3.40 5.08 16.77
C ARG A 59 3.08 3.73 17.38
N ILE A 60 3.15 3.64 18.70
CA ILE A 60 2.72 2.47 19.46
C ILE A 60 1.39 2.83 20.11
N GLY A 61 0.31 2.15 19.72
CA GLY A 61 -1.03 2.37 20.26
C GLY A 61 -1.19 1.81 21.68
N LYS A 62 -2.34 2.09 22.31
CA LYS A 62 -2.66 1.65 23.69
C LYS A 62 -2.62 0.12 23.92
N ASN A 63 -2.67 -0.67 22.85
CA ASN A 63 -2.70 -2.14 22.90
C ASN A 63 -1.40 -2.79 22.37
N ASN A 64 -0.26 -2.08 22.37
CA ASN A 64 0.99 -2.52 21.73
C ASN A 64 0.88 -2.80 20.22
N ILE A 65 -0.18 -2.30 19.58
CA ILE A 65 -0.31 -2.32 18.12
C ILE A 65 0.69 -1.31 17.57
N GLU A 66 1.65 -1.82 16.80
CA GLU A 66 2.64 -1.00 16.11
C GLU A 66 2.04 -0.48 14.81
N LYS A 67 2.17 0.83 14.61
CA LYS A 67 1.85 1.51 13.36
C LYS A 67 3.04 2.32 12.91
N LYS A 68 3.36 2.21 11.63
CA LYS A 68 4.36 3.05 10.97
C LYS A 68 3.69 3.85 9.87
N HIS A 69 3.92 5.15 9.87
CA HIS A 69 3.44 6.06 8.84
C HIS A 69 4.64 6.60 8.08
N PHE A 70 4.63 6.47 6.77
CA PHE A 70 5.67 6.98 5.90
C PHE A 70 5.12 8.02 4.94
N LYS A 71 5.92 9.05 4.69
CA LYS A 71 5.66 10.04 3.66
C LYS A 71 6.86 10.07 2.73
N PHE A 72 6.65 9.60 1.51
CA PHE A 72 7.65 9.57 0.45
C PHE A 72 7.47 10.78 -0.46
N THR A 73 8.40 11.72 -0.43
CA THR A 73 8.34 12.92 -1.27
C THR A 73 9.09 12.68 -2.60
N TYR A 74 8.51 13.13 -3.71
CA TYR A 74 9.10 13.02 -5.05
C TYR A 74 8.76 14.23 -5.93
N ASP A 75 9.50 14.41 -7.02
CA ASP A 75 9.16 15.43 -8.03
C ASP A 75 8.05 14.90 -8.93
N SER A 76 6.89 15.57 -8.91
CA SER A 76 5.82 15.20 -9.82
C SER A 76 6.20 15.55 -11.26
N PRO A 77 6.10 14.59 -12.20
CA PRO A 77 6.44 14.81 -13.60
C PRO A 77 5.45 15.74 -14.33
N ILE A 78 4.29 16.02 -13.71
CA ILE A 78 3.22 16.83 -14.32
C ILE A 78 3.40 18.32 -14.01
N ASN A 79 3.90 18.65 -12.81
CA ASN A 79 3.87 20.04 -12.33
C ASN A 79 5.21 20.55 -11.76
N ASN A 80 6.30 19.76 -11.81
CA ASN A 80 7.62 20.09 -11.26
C ASN A 80 7.57 20.61 -9.81
N ARG A 81 6.55 20.21 -9.05
CA ARG A 81 6.43 20.51 -7.62
C ARG A 81 6.64 19.22 -6.83
N PRO A 82 7.22 19.32 -5.63
CA PRO A 82 7.24 18.20 -4.71
C PRO A 82 5.82 17.69 -4.45
N PHE A 83 5.62 16.40 -4.62
CA PHE A 83 4.41 15.68 -4.26
C PHE A 83 4.78 14.50 -3.35
N TYR A 84 3.80 13.81 -2.79
CA TYR A 84 4.06 12.73 -1.85
C TYR A 84 3.13 11.53 -1.99
N ILE A 85 3.64 10.36 -1.62
CA ILE A 85 2.90 9.12 -1.41
C ILE A 85 2.88 8.86 0.10
N LEU A 86 1.72 8.52 0.64
CA LEU A 86 1.58 8.12 2.04
C LEU A 86 1.49 6.60 2.11
N LEU A 87 2.26 5.99 3.01
CA LEU A 87 2.19 4.57 3.31
C LEU A 87 1.95 4.38 4.80
N ASP A 88 0.80 3.82 5.12
CA ASP A 88 0.42 3.45 6.48
C ASP A 88 0.53 1.92 6.63
N VAL A 89 1.36 1.49 7.57
CA VAL A 89 1.60 0.08 7.88
C VAL A 89 1.10 -0.23 9.28
N LEU A 90 0.14 -1.14 9.34
CA LEU A 90 -0.38 -1.72 10.57
C LEU A 90 0.26 -3.10 10.80
N PHE A 91 0.96 -3.29 11.91
CA PHE A 91 1.52 -4.59 12.27
C PHE A 91 0.53 -5.35 13.14
N GLU A 92 -0.25 -6.23 12.50
CA GLU A 92 -1.30 -7.03 13.15
C GLU A 92 -1.56 -8.29 12.33
N HIS A 93 -2.06 -9.34 13.00
CA HIS A 93 -2.54 -10.52 12.31
C HIS A 93 -3.80 -10.19 11.50
N ASN A 94 -3.92 -10.75 10.30
CA ASN A 94 -5.11 -10.54 9.50
C ASN A 94 -6.38 -11.14 10.16
N HIS A 95 -7.40 -10.30 10.37
CA HIS A 95 -8.70 -10.69 10.94
C HIS A 95 -9.86 -10.71 9.93
N TYR A 96 -9.60 -10.43 8.66
CA TYR A 96 -10.62 -10.46 7.61
C TYR A 96 -11.01 -11.90 7.28
N SER A 97 -12.32 -12.18 7.29
CA SER A 97 -12.87 -13.53 7.08
C SER A 97 -12.74 -14.01 5.64
N GLU A 98 -12.65 -13.08 4.68
CA GLU A 98 -12.60 -13.39 3.26
C GLU A 98 -11.61 -12.47 2.56
N LEU A 99 -10.69 -13.07 1.80
CA LEU A 99 -9.70 -12.36 0.99
C LEU A 99 -9.91 -12.70 -0.48
N VAL A 100 -9.65 -11.72 -1.34
CA VAL A 100 -9.61 -11.88 -2.79
C VAL A 100 -8.21 -11.53 -3.30
N GLN A 101 -7.77 -12.23 -4.34
CA GLN A 101 -6.56 -11.87 -5.08
C GLN A 101 -6.95 -10.96 -6.23
N LYS A 102 -6.24 -9.84 -6.38
CA LYS A 102 -6.40 -8.92 -7.51
C LYS A 102 -5.06 -8.58 -8.10
N GLU A 103 -5.01 -8.50 -9.42
CA GLU A 103 -3.85 -7.93 -10.12
C GLU A 103 -3.83 -6.43 -9.88
N ILE A 104 -2.62 -5.86 -9.74
CA ILE A 104 -2.43 -4.41 -9.73
C ILE A 104 -2.58 -3.92 -11.18
N GLN A 105 -3.83 -3.78 -11.61
CA GLN A 105 -4.17 -3.35 -12.96
C GLN A 105 -5.53 -2.65 -12.96
N ASN A 106 -5.59 -1.49 -13.62
CA ASN A 106 -6.83 -0.79 -13.99
C ASN A 106 -6.50 0.35 -14.99
N ASP A 107 -7.53 1.00 -15.50
CA ASP A 107 -7.42 2.08 -16.49
C ASP A 107 -6.63 3.33 -16.01
N LEU A 108 -6.40 3.48 -14.70
CA LEU A 108 -5.63 4.57 -14.11
C LEU A 108 -4.16 4.21 -13.85
N LEU A 109 -3.77 2.93 -14.01
CA LEU A 109 -2.41 2.45 -13.74
C LEU A 109 -1.74 2.00 -15.04
N LEU A 110 -0.47 2.39 -15.20
CA LEU A 110 0.39 1.87 -16.26
C LEU A 110 1.17 0.67 -15.71
N THR A 111 0.78 -0.53 -16.14
CA THR A 111 1.44 -1.79 -15.74
C THR A 111 1.72 -2.67 -16.97
N GLU A 112 2.76 -3.50 -16.87
CA GLU A 112 3.17 -4.43 -17.92
C GLU A 112 3.17 -5.88 -17.37
N PRO A 113 2.88 -6.90 -18.20
CA PRO A 113 3.00 -8.30 -17.79
C PRO A 113 4.45 -8.67 -17.41
N GLU A 114 4.69 -9.58 -16.45
CA GLU A 114 3.72 -10.33 -15.65
C GLU A 114 3.11 -9.48 -14.52
N TYR A 115 1.78 -9.47 -14.42
CA TYR A 115 1.08 -8.64 -13.43
C TYR A 115 1.27 -9.14 -12.01
N VAL A 116 1.52 -8.20 -11.10
CA VAL A 116 1.67 -8.48 -9.67
C VAL A 116 0.28 -8.65 -9.05
N THR A 117 0.05 -9.75 -8.34
CA THR A 117 -1.17 -10.00 -7.58
C THR A 117 -1.01 -9.61 -6.11
N VAL A 118 -2.07 -9.07 -5.53
CA VAL A 118 -2.14 -8.66 -4.13
C VAL A 118 -3.39 -9.23 -3.45
N SER A 119 -3.27 -9.51 -2.15
CA SER A 119 -4.39 -9.86 -1.29
C SER A 119 -5.14 -8.61 -0.85
N LEU A 120 -6.47 -8.64 -0.96
CA LEU A 120 -7.39 -7.60 -0.50
C LEU A 120 -8.51 -8.24 0.33
N PRO A 121 -9.09 -7.56 1.35
CA PRO A 121 -10.37 -7.98 1.91
C PRO A 121 -11.44 -8.01 0.82
N SER A 122 -12.38 -8.95 0.91
CA SER A 122 -13.53 -8.94 0.00
C SER A 122 -14.42 -7.72 0.24
N ALA A 123 -15.20 -7.32 -0.77
CA ALA A 123 -16.18 -6.25 -0.65
C ALA A 123 -17.19 -6.48 0.51
N ASN A 124 -17.46 -7.74 0.86
CA ASN A 124 -18.36 -8.08 1.96
C ASN A 124 -17.77 -7.76 3.34
N CYS A 125 -16.44 -7.79 3.46
CA CYS A 125 -15.75 -7.48 4.70
C CYS A 125 -15.54 -5.98 4.92
N MET A 126 -15.58 -5.19 3.85
CA MET A 126 -15.54 -3.73 3.94
C MET A 126 -16.96 -3.22 4.14
N LYS A 127 -17.23 -2.62 5.30
CA LYS A 127 -18.45 -1.82 5.48
C LYS A 127 -18.34 -0.59 4.58
N LEU A 128 -18.84 -0.70 3.35
CA LEU A 128 -19.09 0.43 2.45
C LEU A 128 -20.17 1.35 3.04
#